data_AF-A0A9W5WUU5-F1
#
_entry.id   AF-A0A9W5WUU5-F1
#
_cell.length_a   1.000
_cell.length_b   1.000
_cell.length_c   1.000
_cell.angle_alpha   90.00
_cell.angle_beta   90.00
_cell.angle_gamma   90.00
#
_symmetry.space_group_name_H-M   'P 1'
#
loop_
_entity.id
_entity.type
_entity.pdbx_description
1 polymer ?
#
loop_
_entity_poly.entity_id
_entity_poly.type
_entity_poly.pdbx_seq_one_letter_code
_entity_poly.pdbx_strand_id
1 'polypeptide(L)'
;MYRRTALRLSSNDKWRHSGYVSQLYNVYVKDSKAKLARETDGIPEGKRFRHKIEFYSHLCGKVIQHLQKQAMSPLMLSPESARWNYSGLFFTVLYNIKHTHQKDLIVLLVALTKLLRDEHYGLYKLDPLRDCVESFLTCLFTCSYNVLAQVQIIADSVEPTMNKWKRFADLLRDIHMERRRSQNHQINTANDPPSSDAIFSEPMASPVSDTTLASGDKHMVDSRVQTFCVNHEICASCLASDPSETLFATIINRATKRKDFARIGFVLHWLYTVGLFHDETTRFFTMMLDKMLEVEKYDRTEPHPRDLISVLNYSLSFDIVDNLRNKLYDCISSHNRASMLQLNIQDTNSLLNCLLEMDNIDQGLVVALFANIELLINTSVSSTANASNMVQSYLTERTQNNGEDHTKWSNLFVDFNELNNLVDTFVARGSLPRFLQNHGRRSTMTAFNARAHSADIRELSDITRKLEVLSNSLDETRPYCLKLIDYMLQRNSGGTMEPHMVETTTFNHT
;
A
#
# COMPACT_ATOMS: atom_id res chain seq x y z
N MET A 1 -31.75 -15.46 10.24
CA MET A 1 -30.76 -14.57 9.61
C MET A 1 -31.35 -13.17 9.51
N TYR A 2 -31.02 -12.26 10.42
CA TYR A 2 -31.40 -10.84 10.28
C TYR A 2 -30.26 -10.12 9.56
N ARG A 3 -30.47 -9.72 8.30
CA ARG A 3 -29.67 -8.67 7.66
C ARG A 3 -29.91 -7.39 8.46
N ARG A 4 -29.06 -7.09 9.43
CA ARG A 4 -29.09 -5.80 10.14
C ARG A 4 -28.49 -4.75 9.21
N THR A 5 -29.35 -3.84 8.77
CA THR A 5 -29.02 -2.65 7.99
C THR A 5 -27.93 -1.86 8.72
N ALA A 6 -26.88 -1.45 8.01
CA ALA A 6 -25.88 -0.52 8.53
C ALA A 6 -26.58 0.72 9.10
N LEU A 7 -26.07 1.23 10.23
CA LEU A 7 -26.60 2.42 10.90
C LEU A 7 -26.71 3.57 9.88
N ARG A 8 -27.94 3.90 9.46
CA ARG A 8 -28.22 5.06 8.61
C ARG A 8 -27.98 6.31 9.45
N LEU A 9 -26.84 6.96 9.22
CA LEU A 9 -26.69 8.38 9.53
C LEU A 9 -27.72 9.12 8.66
N SER A 10 -28.52 10.00 9.26
CA SER A 10 -29.69 10.62 8.61
C SER A 10 -29.33 11.17 7.23
N SER A 11 -30.00 10.65 6.19
CA SER A 11 -29.69 10.92 4.78
C SER A 11 -30.29 12.21 4.24
N ASN A 12 -31.11 12.90 5.03
CA ASN A 12 -31.75 14.17 4.65
C ASN A 12 -31.34 15.22 5.66
N ASP A 13 -30.37 16.04 5.30
CA ASP A 13 -30.17 17.43 5.72
C ASP A 13 -28.75 17.82 5.32
N LYS A 14 -28.53 19.05 4.86
CA LYS A 14 -27.20 19.60 4.52
C LYS A 14 -26.19 19.20 5.61
N TRP A 15 -25.30 18.26 5.32
CA TRP A 15 -24.36 17.68 6.29
C TRP A 15 -23.43 18.77 6.81
N ARG A 16 -23.68 19.31 8.00
CA ARG A 16 -22.72 20.20 8.67
C ARG A 16 -21.57 19.35 9.17
N HIS A 17 -20.36 19.59 8.67
CA HIS A 17 -19.13 18.87 9.00
C HIS A 17 -18.99 18.58 10.51
N SER A 18 -19.20 19.59 11.36
CA SER A 18 -19.15 19.47 12.83
C SER A 18 -20.18 18.53 13.45
N GLY A 19 -21.40 18.48 12.89
CA GLY A 19 -22.45 17.58 13.34
C GLY A 19 -22.07 16.12 13.11
N TYR A 20 -21.49 15.82 11.95
CA TYR A 20 -20.99 14.49 11.64
C TYR A 20 -19.83 14.06 12.54
N VAL A 21 -18.83 14.93 12.73
CA VAL A 21 -17.68 14.62 13.60
C VAL A 21 -18.15 14.35 15.04
N SER A 22 -19.09 15.16 15.55
CA SER A 22 -19.67 14.98 16.89
C SER A 22 -20.43 13.65 17.01
N GLN A 23 -21.18 13.25 15.97
CA GLN A 23 -21.87 11.95 15.94
C GLN A 23 -20.88 10.79 15.97
N LEU A 24 -19.79 10.85 15.20
CA LEU A 24 -18.74 9.83 15.25
C LEU A 24 -18.11 9.75 16.64
N TYR A 25 -17.73 10.89 17.23
CA TYR A 25 -17.18 10.94 18.58
C TYR A 25 -18.12 10.31 19.61
N ASN A 26 -19.41 10.66 19.58
CA ASN A 26 -20.37 10.08 20.52
C ASN A 26 -20.47 8.56 20.35
N VAL A 27 -20.55 8.08 19.12
CA VAL A 27 -20.67 6.63 18.84
C VAL A 27 -19.42 5.85 19.24
N TYR A 28 -18.23 6.35 18.90
CA TYR A 28 -16.98 5.59 18.97
C TYR A 28 -16.10 5.95 20.16
N VAL A 29 -16.38 7.02 20.89
CA VAL A 29 -15.64 7.42 22.10
C VAL A 29 -16.59 7.43 23.29
N LYS A 30 -17.48 8.43 23.38
CA LYS A 30 -18.30 8.71 24.56
C LYS A 30 -19.21 7.54 24.95
N ASP A 31 -19.97 7.03 23.99
CA ASP A 31 -21.00 6.01 24.22
C ASP A 31 -20.55 4.61 23.76
N SER A 32 -19.28 4.46 23.39
CA SER A 32 -18.72 3.24 22.78
C SER A 32 -19.00 1.98 23.62
N LYS A 33 -18.72 2.03 24.93
CA LYS A 33 -18.96 0.92 25.87
C LYS A 33 -20.44 0.55 25.95
N ALA A 34 -21.31 1.55 26.12
CA ALA A 34 -22.75 1.34 26.24
C ALA A 34 -23.38 0.84 24.92
N LYS A 35 -22.85 1.29 23.79
CA LYS A 35 -23.29 0.84 22.47
C LYS A 35 -22.84 -0.59 22.19
N LEU A 36 -21.59 -0.91 22.49
CA LEU A 36 -21.06 -2.25 22.32
C LEU A 36 -21.77 -3.25 23.24
N ALA A 37 -22.08 -2.86 24.48
CA ALA A 37 -22.87 -3.67 25.40
C ALA A 37 -24.28 -3.97 24.84
N ARG A 38 -24.99 -2.94 24.33
CA ARG A 38 -26.30 -3.11 23.68
C ARG A 38 -26.24 -3.98 22.43
N GLU A 39 -25.20 -3.85 21.61
CA GLU A 39 -25.06 -4.61 20.37
C GLU A 39 -24.64 -6.07 20.61
N THR A 40 -24.04 -6.37 21.76
CA THR A 40 -23.54 -7.71 22.13
C THR A 40 -24.37 -8.42 23.20
N ASP A 41 -25.47 -7.80 23.65
CA ASP A 41 -26.38 -8.39 24.62
C ASP A 41 -27.01 -9.70 24.08
N GLY A 42 -27.04 -10.74 24.91
CA GLY A 42 -27.46 -12.09 24.52
C GLY A 42 -26.56 -12.83 23.51
N ILE A 43 -25.44 -12.25 23.07
CA ILE A 43 -24.52 -12.90 22.11
C ILE A 43 -23.51 -13.78 22.85
N PRO A 44 -23.29 -15.05 22.43
CA PRO A 44 -22.26 -15.93 23.00
C PRO A 44 -20.87 -15.31 22.93
N GLU A 45 -20.03 -15.56 23.94
CA GLU A 45 -18.72 -14.92 24.11
C GLU A 45 -17.81 -15.06 22.88
N GLY A 46 -17.78 -16.24 22.24
CA GLY A 46 -17.03 -16.47 20.99
C GLY A 46 -17.49 -15.63 19.79
N LYS A 47 -18.72 -15.09 19.81
CA LYS A 47 -19.25 -14.16 18.80
C LYS A 47 -19.12 -12.69 19.20
N ARG A 48 -18.96 -12.37 20.50
CA ARG A 48 -18.78 -10.98 20.99
C ARG A 48 -17.51 -10.35 20.44
N PHE A 49 -16.42 -11.12 20.37
CA PHE A 49 -15.16 -10.67 19.78
C PHE A 49 -15.33 -10.22 18.33
N ARG A 50 -16.05 -11.00 17.51
CA ARG A 50 -16.35 -10.64 16.11
C ARG A 50 -17.15 -9.34 16.01
N HIS A 51 -18.18 -9.16 16.85
CA HIS A 51 -18.99 -7.94 16.84
C HIS A 51 -18.17 -6.71 17.27
N LYS A 52 -17.24 -6.87 18.22
CA LYS A 52 -16.30 -5.80 18.59
C LYS A 52 -15.41 -5.40 17.42
N ILE A 53 -14.86 -6.36 16.68
CA ILE A 53 -14.07 -6.07 15.47
C ILE A 53 -14.93 -5.36 14.42
N GLU A 54 -16.14 -5.85 14.17
CA GLU A 54 -17.06 -5.30 13.16
C GLU A 54 -17.51 -3.88 13.53
N PHE A 55 -17.72 -3.60 14.82
CA PHE A 55 -18.02 -2.26 15.30
C PHE A 55 -16.92 -1.27 14.92
N TYR A 56 -15.66 -1.58 15.25
CA TYR A 56 -14.53 -0.69 15.00
C TYR A 56 -14.08 -0.66 13.54
N SER A 57 -14.29 -1.72 12.74
CA SER A 57 -13.95 -1.72 11.31
C SER A 57 -14.72 -0.67 10.52
N HIS A 58 -15.95 -0.35 10.94
CA HIS A 58 -16.75 0.70 10.32
C HIS A 58 -16.22 2.12 10.54
N LEU A 59 -15.37 2.36 11.55
CA LEU A 59 -14.87 3.70 11.86
C LEU A 59 -14.03 4.28 10.72
N CYS A 60 -12.99 3.57 10.28
CA CYS A 60 -12.12 4.01 9.19
C CYS A 60 -12.92 4.24 7.90
N GLY A 61 -13.82 3.31 7.54
CA GLY A 61 -14.68 3.47 6.36
C GLY A 61 -15.55 4.73 6.40
N LYS A 62 -16.12 5.06 7.56
CA LYS A 62 -16.91 6.28 7.76
C LYS A 62 -16.06 7.54 7.65
N VAL A 63 -14.87 7.55 8.26
CA VAL A 63 -13.92 8.67 8.16
C VAL A 63 -13.53 8.90 6.69
N ILE A 64 -13.17 7.84 5.96
CA ILE A 64 -12.81 7.93 4.53
C ILE A 64 -13.96 8.53 3.71
N GLN A 65 -15.18 7.99 3.85
CA GLN A 65 -16.35 8.48 3.12
C GLN A 65 -16.61 9.97 3.40
N HIS A 66 -16.44 10.39 4.65
CA HIS A 66 -16.62 11.79 5.02
C HIS A 66 -15.54 12.69 4.44
N LEU A 67 -14.27 12.28 4.50
CA LEU A 67 -13.16 13.05 3.92
C LEU A 67 -13.32 13.19 2.39
N GLN A 68 -13.71 12.11 1.69
CA GLN A 68 -13.98 12.16 0.25
C GLN A 68 -15.12 13.13 -0.09
N LYS A 69 -16.21 13.13 0.70
CA LYS A 69 -17.29 14.10 0.53
C LYS A 69 -16.83 15.54 0.74
N GLN A 70 -16.01 15.79 1.76
CA GLN A 70 -15.46 17.13 2.01
C GLN A 70 -14.51 17.58 0.90
N ALA A 71 -13.73 16.66 0.33
CA ALA A 71 -12.86 16.97 -0.81
C ALA A 71 -13.67 17.32 -2.08
N MET A 72 -14.78 16.63 -2.32
CA MET A 72 -15.66 16.89 -3.48
C MET A 72 -16.57 18.10 -3.31
N SER A 73 -16.97 18.43 -2.08
CA SER A 73 -17.89 19.53 -1.77
C SER A 73 -17.46 20.21 -0.46
N PRO A 74 -16.45 21.09 -0.52
CA PRO A 74 -15.94 21.76 0.66
C PRO A 74 -16.99 22.73 1.20
N LEU A 75 -17.29 22.62 2.49
CA LEU A 75 -18.13 23.58 3.19
C LEU A 75 -17.30 24.82 3.50
N MET A 76 -17.87 26.01 3.26
CA MET A 76 -17.31 27.29 3.68
C MET A 76 -17.41 27.41 5.22
N LEU A 77 -16.46 26.79 5.92
CA LEU A 77 -16.20 27.00 7.35
C LEU A 77 -15.01 27.94 7.49
N SER A 78 -14.91 28.63 8.65
CA SER A 78 -13.65 29.30 8.97
C SER A 78 -12.52 28.26 9.03
N PRO A 79 -11.30 28.58 8.55
CA PRO A 79 -10.19 27.64 8.54
C PRO A 79 -9.92 26.99 9.90
N GLU A 80 -10.08 27.77 10.98
CA GLU A 80 -9.89 27.32 12.35
C GLU A 80 -10.97 26.31 12.79
N SER A 81 -12.24 26.58 12.47
CA SER A 81 -13.33 25.63 12.74
C SER A 81 -13.16 24.36 11.94
N ALA A 82 -12.75 24.45 10.67
CA ALA A 82 -12.46 23.29 9.85
C ALA A 82 -11.34 22.43 10.47
N ARG A 83 -10.23 23.08 10.88
CA ARG A 83 -9.10 22.42 11.55
C ARG A 83 -9.54 21.61 12.78
N TRP A 84 -10.30 22.21 13.69
CA TRP A 84 -10.74 21.51 14.90
C TRP A 84 -11.65 20.32 14.61
N ASN A 85 -12.54 20.44 13.62
CA ASN A 85 -13.39 19.32 13.25
C ASN A 85 -12.58 18.18 12.60
N TYR A 86 -11.61 18.48 11.72
CA TYR A 86 -10.70 17.46 11.19
C TYR A 86 -9.85 16.82 12.30
N SER A 87 -9.32 17.61 13.23
CA SER A 87 -8.67 17.09 14.44
C SER A 87 -9.59 16.18 15.25
N GLY A 88 -10.89 16.49 15.35
CA GLY A 88 -11.87 15.63 16.01
C GLY A 88 -12.10 14.28 15.33
N LEU A 89 -12.00 14.22 13.99
CA LEU A 89 -12.02 12.95 13.25
C LEU A 89 -10.81 12.09 13.60
N PHE A 90 -9.61 12.67 13.52
CA PHE A 90 -8.37 11.96 13.81
C PHE A 90 -8.24 11.60 15.29
N PHE A 91 -8.77 12.42 16.20
CA PHE A 91 -8.91 12.09 17.61
C PHE A 91 -9.71 10.80 17.80
N THR A 92 -10.86 10.70 17.12
CA THR A 92 -11.74 9.51 17.22
C THR A 92 -11.05 8.25 16.71
N VAL A 93 -10.23 8.37 15.65
CA VAL A 93 -9.41 7.27 15.14
C VAL A 93 -8.32 6.88 16.14
N LEU A 94 -7.55 7.87 16.63
CA LEU A 94 -6.40 7.62 17.50
C LEU A 94 -6.83 7.02 18.84
N TYR A 95 -7.93 7.50 19.42
CA TYR A 95 -8.54 6.92 20.62
C TYR A 95 -8.85 5.42 20.45
N ASN A 96 -9.29 5.03 19.26
CA ASN A 96 -9.71 3.66 18.94
C ASN A 96 -8.64 2.83 18.23
N ILE A 97 -7.40 3.32 18.10
CA ILE A 97 -6.39 2.67 17.25
C ILE A 97 -6.04 1.25 17.72
N LYS A 98 -6.07 0.99 19.04
CA LYS A 98 -5.86 -0.35 19.61
C LYS A 98 -6.98 -1.34 19.30
N HIS A 99 -8.19 -0.85 19.01
CA HIS A 99 -9.36 -1.69 18.72
C HIS A 99 -9.70 -1.77 17.23
N THR A 100 -9.09 -0.91 16.42
CA THR A 100 -9.28 -0.89 14.98
C THR A 100 -8.43 -1.98 14.34
N HIS A 101 -9.05 -2.78 13.46
CA HIS A 101 -8.34 -3.82 12.74
C HIS A 101 -7.29 -3.20 11.80
N GLN A 102 -6.10 -3.79 11.74
CA GLN A 102 -4.97 -3.25 10.99
C GLN A 102 -5.29 -2.97 9.52
N LYS A 103 -5.97 -3.90 8.83
CA LYS A 103 -6.44 -3.70 7.46
C LYS A 103 -7.22 -2.40 7.27
N ASP A 104 -8.06 -2.02 8.22
CA ASP A 104 -8.87 -0.81 8.12
C ASP A 104 -8.04 0.46 8.35
N LEU A 105 -7.04 0.39 9.22
CA LEU A 105 -6.03 1.45 9.39
C LEU A 105 -5.22 1.64 8.11
N ILE A 106 -4.74 0.56 7.48
CA ILE A 106 -4.01 0.63 6.20
C ILE A 106 -4.88 1.25 5.10
N VAL A 107 -6.16 0.86 5.02
CA VAL A 107 -7.09 1.45 4.04
C VAL A 107 -7.33 2.94 4.30
N LEU A 108 -7.41 3.36 5.57
CA LEU A 108 -7.45 4.77 5.93
C LEU A 108 -6.18 5.50 5.47
N LEU A 109 -4.99 4.96 5.76
CA LEU A 109 -3.72 5.56 5.33
C LEU A 109 -3.62 5.71 3.81
N VAL A 110 -4.04 4.69 3.05
CA VAL A 110 -4.11 4.76 1.58
C VAL A 110 -5.05 5.90 1.14
N ALA A 111 -6.22 6.04 1.77
CA ALA A 111 -7.16 7.10 1.43
C ALA A 111 -6.62 8.50 1.77
N LEU A 112 -5.96 8.66 2.93
CA LEU A 112 -5.31 9.92 3.32
C LEU A 112 -4.20 10.28 2.34
N THR A 113 -3.38 9.31 1.93
CA THR A 113 -2.30 9.53 0.98
C THR A 113 -2.82 9.91 -0.41
N LYS A 114 -3.91 9.28 -0.87
CA LYS A 114 -4.59 9.69 -2.12
C LYS A 114 -5.10 11.12 -2.04
N LEU A 115 -5.71 11.51 -0.91
CA LEU A 115 -6.13 12.90 -0.71
C LEU A 115 -4.94 13.85 -0.81
N LEU A 116 -3.78 13.53 -0.21
CA LEU A 116 -2.58 14.37 -0.31
C LEU A 116 -1.99 14.41 -1.73
N ARG A 117 -2.04 13.29 -2.46
CA ARG A 117 -1.52 13.16 -3.83
C ARG A 117 -2.36 13.93 -4.85
N ASP A 118 -3.68 13.77 -4.79
CA ASP A 118 -4.55 14.28 -5.85
C ASP A 118 -4.52 15.81 -5.82
N GLU A 119 -3.95 16.44 -6.85
CA GLU A 119 -3.92 17.90 -7.08
C GLU A 119 -5.32 18.52 -7.29
N HIS A 120 -6.39 17.92 -6.78
CA HIS A 120 -7.76 18.46 -6.76
C HIS A 120 -7.88 19.80 -6.02
N TYR A 121 -6.77 20.33 -5.50
CA TYR A 121 -6.62 21.63 -4.85
C TYR A 121 -6.70 22.85 -5.78
N GLY A 122 -6.94 22.65 -7.09
CA GLY A 122 -7.08 23.74 -8.06
C GLY A 122 -8.32 24.64 -7.90
N LEU A 123 -9.30 24.30 -7.06
CA LEU A 123 -10.53 25.12 -6.90
C LEU A 123 -10.89 25.49 -5.45
N TYR A 124 -10.37 24.80 -4.44
CA TYR A 124 -10.65 25.09 -3.03
C TYR A 124 -9.43 24.77 -2.14
N LYS A 125 -8.91 25.78 -1.44
CA LYS A 125 -7.82 25.64 -0.45
C LYS A 125 -8.28 24.77 0.73
N LEU A 126 -7.98 23.48 0.67
CA LEU A 126 -8.18 22.50 1.73
C LEU A 126 -7.01 22.46 2.73
N ASP A 127 -6.24 23.55 2.84
CA ASP A 127 -5.07 23.68 3.72
C ASP A 127 -5.35 23.17 5.16
N PRO A 128 -6.51 23.45 5.80
CA PRO A 128 -6.80 22.92 7.14
C PRO A 128 -6.92 21.39 7.19
N LEU A 129 -7.43 20.76 6.13
CA LEU A 129 -7.49 19.29 6.03
C LEU A 129 -6.08 18.72 5.88
N ARG A 130 -5.28 19.29 4.97
CA ARG A 130 -3.89 18.89 4.74
C ARG A 130 -3.07 18.97 6.02
N ASP A 131 -3.11 20.10 6.72
CA ASP A 131 -2.41 20.30 7.99
C ASP A 131 -2.80 19.26 9.05
N CYS A 132 -4.09 18.93 9.15
CA CYS A 132 -4.58 17.93 10.09
C CYS A 132 -4.15 16.50 9.71
N VAL A 133 -4.12 16.17 8.41
CA VAL A 133 -3.62 14.88 7.92
C VAL A 133 -2.13 14.76 8.22
N GLU A 134 -1.34 15.78 7.89
CA GLU A 134 0.10 15.80 8.17
C GLU A 134 0.38 15.68 9.66
N SER A 135 -0.36 16.43 10.51
CA SER A 135 -0.23 16.34 11.97
C SER A 135 -0.57 14.94 12.51
N PHE A 136 -1.59 14.29 11.95
CA PHE A 136 -1.96 12.92 12.30
C PHE A 136 -0.87 11.92 11.88
N LEU A 137 -0.33 12.04 10.66
CA LEU A 137 0.74 11.19 10.15
C LEU A 137 2.04 11.40 10.95
N THR A 138 2.40 12.64 11.28
CA THR A 138 3.52 12.95 12.17
C THR A 138 3.37 12.19 13.49
N CYS A 139 2.20 12.25 14.13
CA CYS A 139 1.96 11.50 15.35
C CYS A 139 2.14 9.99 15.17
N LEU A 140 1.74 9.42 14.03
CA LEU A 140 1.95 7.99 13.77
C LEU A 140 3.44 7.64 13.60
N PHE A 141 4.19 8.52 12.93
CA PHE A 141 5.61 8.31 12.63
C PHE A 141 6.54 8.61 13.80
N THR A 142 6.15 9.46 14.75
CA THR A 142 7.07 9.89 15.82
C THR A 142 6.65 9.48 17.22
N CYS A 143 5.38 9.17 17.46
CA CYS A 143 4.93 8.87 18.81
C CYS A 143 4.95 7.37 19.12
N SER A 144 5.31 7.05 20.36
CA SER A 144 5.10 5.73 20.95
C SER A 144 3.65 5.56 21.40
N TYR A 145 3.33 4.39 21.94
CA TYR A 145 2.01 4.10 22.53
C TYR A 145 1.60 5.04 23.67
N ASN A 146 2.55 5.75 24.29
CA ASN A 146 2.28 6.67 25.39
C ASN A 146 1.34 7.81 24.98
N VAL A 147 1.37 8.24 23.72
CA VAL A 147 0.45 9.30 23.22
C VAL A 147 -1.01 8.92 23.39
N LEU A 148 -1.34 7.62 23.39
CA LEU A 148 -2.71 7.15 23.55
C LEU A 148 -3.25 7.38 24.97
N ALA A 149 -2.37 7.40 25.99
CA ALA A 149 -2.76 7.77 27.34
C ALA A 149 -3.17 9.25 27.40
N GLN A 150 -2.46 10.13 26.69
CA GLN A 150 -2.83 11.55 26.60
C GLN A 150 -4.15 11.75 25.87
N VAL A 151 -4.38 10.99 24.78
CA VAL A 151 -5.66 10.99 24.05
C VAL A 151 -6.81 10.55 24.96
N GLN A 152 -6.59 9.54 25.81
CA GLN A 152 -7.58 9.10 26.81
C GLN A 152 -7.85 10.17 27.87
N ILE A 153 -6.81 10.84 28.39
CA ILE A 153 -6.96 11.94 29.36
C ILE A 153 -7.80 13.08 28.75
N ILE A 154 -7.55 13.44 27.50
CA ILE A 154 -8.36 14.45 26.77
C ILE A 154 -9.81 13.95 26.63
N ALA A 155 -10.02 12.67 26.31
CA ALA A 155 -11.34 12.08 26.15
C ALA A 155 -12.15 12.12 27.44
N ASP A 156 -11.53 11.84 28.59
CA ASP A 156 -12.17 11.72 29.90
C ASP A 156 -12.37 13.08 30.59
N SER A 157 -11.80 14.16 30.04
CA SER A 157 -12.05 15.52 30.54
C SER A 157 -13.53 15.90 30.50
N VAL A 158 -13.97 16.72 31.46
CA VAL A 158 -15.35 17.24 31.54
C VAL A 158 -15.63 18.36 30.53
N GLU A 159 -14.64 18.75 29.74
CA GLU A 159 -14.74 19.86 28.79
C GLU A 159 -15.76 19.57 27.67
N PRO A 160 -16.32 20.63 27.06
CA PRO A 160 -17.11 20.48 25.83
C PRO A 160 -16.31 19.82 24.71
N THR A 161 -16.97 19.07 23.82
CA THR A 161 -16.33 18.30 22.73
C THR A 161 -15.39 19.14 21.87
N MET A 162 -15.76 20.38 21.54
CA MET A 162 -14.90 21.28 20.77
C MET A 162 -13.59 21.60 21.47
N ASN A 163 -13.59 21.79 22.80
CA ASN A 163 -12.36 22.07 23.55
C ASN A 163 -11.45 20.85 23.61
N LYS A 164 -12.01 19.63 23.66
CA LYS A 164 -11.23 18.39 23.52
C LYS A 164 -10.50 18.33 22.19
N TRP A 165 -11.16 18.71 21.09
CA TRP A 165 -10.54 18.73 19.76
C TRP A 165 -9.46 19.82 19.65
N LYS A 166 -9.65 20.97 20.29
CA LYS A 166 -8.62 22.02 20.40
C LYS A 166 -7.38 21.50 21.12
N ARG A 167 -7.56 20.94 22.32
CA ARG A 167 -6.46 20.36 23.11
C ARG A 167 -5.72 19.25 22.35
N PHE A 168 -6.45 18.43 21.60
CA PHE A 168 -5.84 17.44 20.75
C PHE A 168 -5.05 18.06 19.58
N ALA A 169 -5.59 19.08 18.93
CA ALA A 169 -4.87 19.81 17.89
C ALA A 169 -3.59 20.47 18.42
N ASP A 170 -3.64 21.03 19.62
CA ASP A 170 -2.49 21.59 20.32
C ASP A 170 -1.45 20.50 20.64
N LEU A 171 -1.87 19.35 21.18
CA LEU A 171 -0.99 18.20 21.41
C LEU A 171 -0.25 17.77 20.12
N LEU A 172 -0.96 17.64 19.00
CA LEU A 172 -0.33 17.27 17.72
C LEU A 172 0.64 18.34 17.21
N ARG A 173 0.33 19.62 17.40
CA ARG A 173 1.23 20.72 17.05
C ARG A 173 2.49 20.67 17.91
N ASP A 174 2.35 20.42 19.20
CA ASP A 174 3.47 20.36 20.13
C ASP A 174 4.38 19.17 19.81
N ILE A 175 3.82 18.01 19.42
CA ILE A 175 4.57 16.85 18.91
C ILE A 175 5.44 17.23 17.71
N HIS A 176 4.86 17.97 16.77
CA HIS A 176 5.56 18.42 15.57
C HIS A 176 6.71 19.39 15.90
N MET A 177 6.48 20.31 16.84
CA MET A 177 7.50 21.27 17.27
C MET A 177 8.64 20.58 18.04
N GLU A 178 8.31 19.63 18.92
CA GLU A 178 9.30 18.91 19.72
C GLU A 178 10.19 18.02 18.84
N ARG A 179 9.60 17.35 17.84
CA ARG A 179 10.36 16.61 16.81
C ARG A 179 11.42 17.49 16.13
N ARG A 180 11.05 18.70 15.70
CA ARG A 180 11.98 19.64 15.05
C ARG A 180 13.11 20.06 15.99
N ARG A 181 12.82 20.22 17.29
CA ARG A 181 13.86 20.54 18.29
C ARG A 181 14.84 19.38 18.48
N SER A 182 14.35 18.14 18.58
CA SER A 182 15.19 16.95 18.70
C SER A 182 16.09 16.74 17.49
N GLN A 183 15.58 16.95 16.28
CA GLN A 183 16.38 16.89 15.05
C GLN A 183 17.47 17.96 15.03
N ASN A 184 17.15 19.21 15.39
CA ASN A 184 18.14 20.29 15.45
C ASN A 184 19.22 20.05 16.52
N HIS A 185 18.89 19.43 17.66
CA HIS A 185 19.87 19.11 18.69
C HIS A 185 20.84 18.00 18.25
N GLN A 186 20.36 16.99 17.51
CA GLN A 186 21.21 15.93 16.94
C GLN A 186 22.16 16.46 15.86
N ILE A 187 21.70 17.40 15.03
CA ILE A 187 22.55 18.04 14.01
C ILE A 187 23.65 18.90 14.66
N ASN A 188 23.33 19.59 15.75
CA ASN A 188 24.31 20.40 16.47
C ASN A 188 25.34 19.54 17.21
N THR A 189 24.94 18.39 17.78
CA THR A 189 25.88 17.46 18.43
C THR A 189 26.72 16.63 17.47
N ALA A 190 26.28 16.45 16.21
CA ALA A 190 27.09 15.80 15.17
C ALA A 190 28.19 16.72 14.58
N ASN A 191 28.09 18.04 14.80
CA ASN A 191 29.06 19.04 14.33
C ASN A 191 30.06 19.48 15.39
N ASP A 192 29.95 19.00 16.63
CA ASP A 192 30.94 19.24 17.67
C ASP A 192 32.06 18.18 17.54
N PRO A 193 33.33 18.58 17.30
CA PRO A 193 34.43 17.63 17.37
C PRO A 193 34.53 17.09 18.80
N PRO A 194 34.94 15.82 19.00
CA PRO A 194 35.04 15.26 20.34
C PRO A 194 36.02 16.11 21.14
N SER A 195 35.51 16.83 22.15
CA SER A 195 36.34 17.56 23.09
C SER A 195 37.18 16.53 23.83
N SER A 196 38.48 16.49 23.53
CA SER A 196 39.47 15.82 24.36
C SER A 196 39.51 16.56 25.69
N ASP A 197 38.83 16.03 26.71
CA ASP A 197 39.21 16.17 28.11
C ASP A 197 38.43 15.13 28.93
N ALA A 198 38.83 13.87 28.76
CA ALA A 198 38.57 12.83 29.75
C ALA A 198 39.60 13.00 30.87
N ILE A 199 39.24 13.74 31.92
CA ILE A 199 39.95 13.70 33.20
C ILE A 199 39.16 12.81 34.15
N PHE A 200 39.82 11.71 34.50
CA PHE A 200 39.53 10.75 35.55
C PHE A 200 38.94 11.37 36.83
N SER A 201 37.92 10.73 37.38
CA SER A 201 37.69 10.69 38.82
C SER A 201 37.09 9.34 39.19
N GLU A 202 37.91 8.54 39.87
CA GLU A 202 37.62 7.19 40.36
C GLU A 202 36.53 7.17 41.45
N PRO A 203 35.88 6.01 41.66
CA PRO A 203 34.85 5.80 42.66
C PRO A 203 35.45 5.39 44.02
N MET A 204 34.92 5.92 45.13
CA MET A 204 35.14 5.37 46.47
C MET A 204 33.89 4.70 47.03
N ALA A 205 34.14 3.58 47.70
CA ALA A 205 33.22 2.52 48.09
C ALA A 205 32.28 2.86 49.27
N SER A 206 31.05 2.32 49.20
CA SER A 206 30.26 1.49 50.16
C SER A 206 30.78 1.31 51.61
N PRO A 207 29.97 0.93 52.65
CA PRO A 207 29.08 -0.26 52.56
C PRO A 207 27.92 -0.50 53.60
N VAL A 208 27.21 -1.64 53.39
CA VAL A 208 26.39 -2.54 54.31
C VAL A 208 25.10 -1.95 54.94
N SER A 209 23.94 -2.64 55.12
CA SER A 209 23.64 -4.08 55.30
C SER A 209 22.20 -4.49 54.94
N ASP A 210 22.05 -5.80 54.77
CA ASP A 210 20.89 -6.64 54.46
C ASP A 210 19.65 -6.55 55.40
N THR A 211 18.46 -6.91 54.90
CA THR A 211 17.75 -8.22 55.09
C THR A 211 16.20 -8.11 55.00
N THR A 212 15.57 -9.12 54.37
CA THR A 212 14.22 -9.73 54.60
C THR A 212 12.89 -9.07 54.16
N LEU A 213 12.26 -9.73 53.17
CA LEU A 213 10.92 -10.36 53.16
C LEU A 213 9.67 -9.63 53.74
N ALA A 214 8.71 -9.45 52.83
CA ALA A 214 7.27 -9.72 52.94
C ALA A 214 6.28 -8.65 53.47
N SER A 215 5.11 -8.69 52.80
CA SER A 215 3.80 -8.09 53.11
C SER A 215 3.61 -6.62 52.73
N GLY A 216 2.49 -6.38 52.04
CA GLY A 216 2.19 -5.13 51.37
C GLY A 216 1.56 -4.08 52.26
N ASP A 217 1.51 -2.86 51.73
CA ASP A 217 0.36 -2.01 51.96
C ASP A 217 0.21 -0.96 50.87
N LYS A 218 -1.03 -0.49 50.79
CA LYS A 218 -1.59 0.47 49.85
C LYS A 218 -0.77 1.77 49.78
N HIS A 219 -0.35 2.18 48.58
CA HIS A 219 -0.01 3.59 48.36
C HIS A 219 -1.20 4.36 47.81
N MET A 220 -1.71 5.21 48.70
CA MET A 220 -2.64 6.29 48.44
C MET A 220 -2.19 7.14 47.25
N VAL A 221 -3.16 7.42 46.39
CA VAL A 221 -3.11 8.50 45.39
C VAL A 221 -3.11 9.82 46.16
N ASP A 222 -1.92 10.43 46.28
CA ASP A 222 -1.81 11.79 46.82
C ASP A 222 -2.19 12.78 45.71
N SER A 223 -3.44 13.23 45.79
CA SER A 223 -3.98 14.32 44.98
C SER A 223 -3.47 15.64 45.53
N ARG A 224 -2.44 16.20 44.90
CA ARG A 224 -2.16 17.63 45.01
C ARG A 224 -2.01 18.26 43.63
N VAL A 225 -3.03 19.06 43.35
CA VAL A 225 -3.11 20.10 42.33
C VAL A 225 -1.78 20.85 42.28
N GLN A 226 -1.00 20.57 41.25
CA GLN A 226 0.15 21.36 40.86
C GLN A 226 -0.15 21.92 39.47
N THR A 227 -0.58 23.17 39.46
CA THR A 227 -0.65 24.05 38.30
C THR A 227 0.78 24.34 37.84
N PHE A 228 1.44 23.35 37.26
CA PHE A 228 2.78 23.51 36.69
C PHE A 228 2.66 23.93 35.23
N CYS A 229 3.72 24.57 34.73
CA CYS A 229 3.89 24.86 33.32
C CYS A 229 4.08 23.54 32.54
N VAL A 230 3.00 22.82 32.22
CA VAL A 230 3.03 21.40 31.80
C VAL A 230 2.53 21.16 30.36
N ASN A 231 3.22 21.69 29.34
CA ASN A 231 2.96 21.25 27.96
C ASN A 231 4.17 20.62 27.26
N HIS A 232 5.42 21.03 27.56
CA HIS A 232 6.59 20.50 26.85
C HIS A 232 7.06 19.12 27.35
N GLU A 233 7.12 18.88 28.66
CA GLU A 233 7.59 17.58 29.20
C GLU A 233 6.63 16.42 28.88
N ILE A 234 5.32 16.68 28.86
CA ILE A 234 4.31 15.67 28.49
C ILE A 234 4.49 15.23 27.04
N CYS A 235 4.81 16.17 26.15
CA CYS A 235 4.97 15.89 24.73
C CYS A 235 6.22 15.04 24.45
N ALA A 236 7.35 15.34 25.10
CA ALA A 236 8.57 14.55 24.97
C ALA A 236 8.36 13.08 25.37
N SER A 237 7.57 12.83 26.42
CA SER A 237 7.24 11.46 26.88
C SER A 237 6.39 10.65 25.88
N CYS A 238 5.74 11.33 24.92
CA CYS A 238 4.94 10.71 23.87
C CYS A 238 5.79 10.30 22.67
N LEU A 239 6.96 10.91 22.47
CA LEU A 239 7.84 10.58 21.36
C LEU A 239 8.47 9.20 21.56
N ALA A 240 8.59 8.44 20.48
CA ALA A 240 9.31 7.18 20.46
C ALA A 240 10.82 7.44 20.55
N SER A 241 11.52 6.61 21.31
CA SER A 241 12.98 6.67 21.42
C SER A 241 13.65 6.01 20.22
N ASP A 242 13.01 4.98 19.67
CA ASP A 242 13.37 4.32 18.42
C ASP A 242 12.15 4.18 17.49
N PRO A 243 12.31 4.33 16.17
CA PRO A 243 11.26 4.11 15.19
C PRO A 243 10.51 2.79 15.27
N SER A 244 11.11 1.70 15.77
CA SER A 244 10.39 0.43 16.00
C SER A 244 9.30 0.54 17.07
N GLU A 245 9.38 1.53 17.97
CA GLU A 245 8.41 1.79 19.03
C GLU A 245 7.24 2.67 18.57
N THR A 246 7.30 3.19 17.35
CA THR A 246 6.29 4.12 16.83
C THR A 246 4.95 3.42 16.57
N LEU A 247 3.87 4.19 16.59
CA LEU A 247 2.55 3.68 16.21
C LEU A 247 2.56 3.12 14.78
N PHE A 248 3.29 3.75 13.85
CA PHE A 248 3.39 3.28 12.47
C PHE A 248 4.18 1.97 12.33
N ALA A 249 5.30 1.82 13.04
CA ALA A 249 6.01 0.53 13.09
C ALA A 249 5.11 -0.59 13.61
N THR A 250 4.21 -0.31 14.55
CA THR A 250 3.25 -1.34 14.97
C THR A 250 2.24 -1.70 13.88
N ILE A 251 1.86 -0.76 13.01
CA ILE A 251 1.03 -1.06 11.85
C ILE A 251 1.80 -1.98 10.90
N ILE A 252 3.09 -1.74 10.65
CA ILE A 252 3.95 -2.63 9.85
C ILE A 252 4.05 -4.02 10.48
N ASN A 253 4.40 -4.10 11.77
CA ASN A 253 4.66 -5.36 12.47
C ASN A 253 3.43 -6.27 12.59
N ARG A 254 2.21 -5.71 12.48
CA ARG A 254 0.96 -6.48 12.46
C ARG A 254 0.65 -7.06 11.07
N ALA A 255 1.31 -6.61 10.00
CA ALA A 255 1.01 -7.03 8.63
C ALA A 255 1.44 -8.47 8.41
N THR A 256 0.56 -9.25 7.79
CA THR A 256 0.77 -10.68 7.54
C THR A 256 0.50 -11.08 6.09
N LYS A 257 0.08 -10.14 5.22
CA LYS A 257 -0.32 -10.44 3.84
C LYS A 257 0.39 -9.51 2.86
N ARG A 258 0.72 -10.02 1.67
CA ARG A 258 1.39 -9.26 0.60
C ARG A 258 0.68 -7.96 0.27
N LYS A 259 -0.64 -8.02 0.09
CA LYS A 259 -1.46 -6.83 -0.18
C LYS A 259 -1.39 -5.76 0.91
N ASP A 260 -1.16 -6.14 2.17
CA ASP A 260 -1.05 -5.19 3.27
C ASP A 260 0.29 -4.45 3.15
N PHE A 261 1.39 -5.17 2.86
CA PHE A 261 2.70 -4.57 2.56
C PHE A 261 2.65 -3.71 1.29
N ALA A 262 2.03 -4.15 0.21
CA ALA A 262 1.90 -3.36 -1.01
C ALA A 262 1.13 -2.03 -0.78
N ARG A 263 0.13 -2.04 0.10
CA ARG A 263 -0.60 -0.83 0.49
C ARG A 263 0.19 0.08 1.41
N ILE A 264 0.97 -0.46 2.34
CA ILE A 264 1.88 0.33 3.18
C ILE A 264 2.98 0.94 2.30
N GLY A 265 3.56 0.16 1.37
CA GLY A 265 4.53 0.63 0.40
C GLY A 265 3.98 1.75 -0.49
N PHE A 266 2.73 1.63 -0.94
CA PHE A 266 2.02 2.71 -1.63
C PHE A 266 1.95 3.99 -0.77
N VAL A 267 1.58 3.87 0.51
CA VAL A 267 1.50 5.02 1.43
C VAL A 267 2.86 5.70 1.55
N LEU A 268 3.91 4.93 1.83
CA LEU A 268 5.26 5.46 2.02
C LEU A 268 5.81 6.09 0.74
N HIS A 269 5.68 5.42 -0.41
CA HIS A 269 6.13 5.93 -1.71
C HIS A 269 5.45 7.26 -2.05
N TRP A 270 4.14 7.35 -1.92
CA TRP A 270 3.46 8.58 -2.28
C TRP A 270 3.70 9.72 -1.29
N LEU A 271 3.86 9.44 0.00
CA LEU A 271 4.30 10.45 0.97
C LEU A 271 5.70 10.98 0.62
N TYR A 272 6.63 10.10 0.26
CA TYR A 272 7.95 10.47 -0.22
C TYR A 272 7.87 11.33 -1.49
N THR A 273 7.09 10.90 -2.49
CA THR A 273 6.95 11.61 -3.78
C THR A 273 6.34 13.01 -3.64
N VAL A 274 5.41 13.23 -2.69
CA VAL A 274 4.85 14.58 -2.42
C VAL A 274 5.75 15.43 -1.52
N GLY A 275 6.94 14.94 -1.15
CA GLY A 275 7.93 15.69 -0.36
C GLY A 275 7.66 15.69 1.15
N LEU A 276 6.94 14.70 1.67
CA LEU A 276 6.62 14.58 3.10
C LEU A 276 7.40 13.44 3.75
N PHE A 277 8.07 13.75 4.87
CA PHE A 277 8.70 12.75 5.75
C PHE A 277 9.75 11.88 5.04
N HIS A 278 10.64 12.47 4.22
CA HIS A 278 11.63 11.71 3.42
C HIS A 278 12.42 10.69 4.25
N ASP A 279 12.98 11.10 5.39
CA ASP A 279 13.81 10.23 6.23
C ASP A 279 12.97 9.11 6.87
N GLU A 280 11.80 9.44 7.42
CA GLU A 280 10.93 8.44 8.05
C GLU A 280 10.34 7.47 7.04
N THR A 281 9.93 7.97 5.87
CA THR A 281 9.34 7.12 4.82
C THR A 281 10.35 6.10 4.32
N THR A 282 11.60 6.52 4.09
CA THR A 282 12.71 5.62 3.72
C THR A 282 12.96 4.58 4.81
N ARG A 283 13.09 5.01 6.07
CA ARG A 283 13.33 4.10 7.21
C ARG A 283 12.20 3.09 7.40
N PHE A 284 10.94 3.53 7.33
CA PHE A 284 9.78 2.65 7.46
C PHE A 284 9.60 1.75 6.23
N PHE A 285 10.03 2.17 5.04
CA PHE A 285 9.98 1.32 3.86
C PHE A 285 10.93 0.14 3.99
N THR A 286 12.16 0.39 4.46
CA THR A 286 13.14 -0.66 4.77
C THR A 286 12.59 -1.64 5.82
N MET A 287 12.04 -1.13 6.93
CA MET A 287 11.42 -1.95 7.97
C MET A 287 10.25 -2.80 7.44
N MET A 288 9.41 -2.20 6.58
CA MET A 288 8.31 -2.91 5.93
C MET A 288 8.82 -4.02 5.00
N LEU A 289 9.87 -3.76 4.23
CA LEU A 289 10.45 -4.72 3.30
C LEU A 289 11.08 -5.90 4.03
N ASP A 290 11.84 -5.65 5.10
CA ASP A 290 12.37 -6.70 5.97
C ASP A 290 11.25 -7.59 6.51
N LYS A 291 10.18 -6.97 7.03
CA LYS A 291 9.06 -7.72 7.58
C LYS A 291 8.33 -8.54 6.52
N MET A 292 8.15 -7.97 5.33
CA MET A 292 7.55 -8.66 4.20
C MET A 292 8.36 -9.89 3.80
N LEU A 293 9.68 -9.75 3.63
CA LEU A 293 10.57 -10.85 3.27
C LEU A 293 10.62 -11.94 4.36
N GLU A 294 10.54 -11.55 5.64
CA GLU A 294 10.37 -12.50 6.74
C GLU A 294 9.08 -13.32 6.58
N VAL A 295 7.94 -12.67 6.35
CA VAL A 295 6.65 -13.35 6.16
C VAL A 295 6.68 -14.27 4.93
N GLU A 296 7.26 -13.81 3.81
CA GLU A 296 7.38 -14.60 2.57
C GLU A 296 8.21 -15.89 2.74
N LYS A 297 9.15 -15.90 3.69
CA LYS A 297 9.96 -17.09 3.99
C LYS A 297 9.12 -18.19 4.63
N TYR A 298 8.13 -17.85 5.44
CA TYR A 298 7.34 -18.80 6.24
C TYR A 298 5.96 -19.11 5.66
N ASP A 299 5.36 -18.19 4.89
CA ASP A 299 3.99 -18.33 4.43
C ASP A 299 3.81 -17.91 2.95
N ARG A 300 4.07 -18.83 2.01
CA ARG A 300 3.90 -18.61 0.56
C ARG A 300 2.42 -18.73 0.12
N THR A 301 1.48 -18.17 0.88
CA THR A 301 0.05 -18.48 0.74
C THR A 301 -0.70 -17.73 -0.35
N GLU A 302 -0.16 -16.64 -0.90
CA GLU A 302 -0.87 -15.86 -1.94
C GLU A 302 -0.24 -16.07 -3.34
N PRO A 303 -0.97 -16.52 -4.37
CA PRO A 303 -0.42 -16.78 -5.71
C PRO A 303 -0.33 -15.52 -6.58
N HIS A 304 -0.27 -14.31 -6.00
CA HIS A 304 -0.39 -13.06 -6.77
C HIS A 304 0.92 -12.26 -6.71
N PRO A 305 1.72 -12.27 -7.79
CA PRO A 305 3.01 -11.56 -7.85
C PRO A 305 2.84 -10.04 -7.92
N ARG A 306 1.64 -9.55 -8.26
CA ARG A 306 1.32 -8.12 -8.36
C ARG A 306 1.75 -7.30 -7.15
N ASP A 307 1.47 -7.80 -5.96
CA ASP A 307 1.79 -7.08 -4.72
C ASP A 307 3.32 -6.99 -4.53
N LEU A 308 4.07 -8.04 -4.90
CA LEU A 308 5.53 -8.04 -4.89
C LEU A 308 6.09 -7.03 -5.91
N ILE A 309 5.57 -7.05 -7.14
CA ILE A 309 5.96 -6.12 -8.21
C ILE A 309 5.68 -4.67 -7.81
N SER A 310 4.54 -4.41 -7.16
CA SER A 310 4.19 -3.07 -6.67
C SER A 310 5.22 -2.58 -5.65
N VAL A 311 5.56 -3.42 -4.66
CA VAL A 311 6.57 -3.07 -3.65
C VAL A 311 7.94 -2.87 -4.29
N LEU A 312 8.33 -3.72 -5.25
CA LEU A 312 9.60 -3.58 -5.96
C LEU A 312 9.67 -2.26 -6.73
N ASN A 313 8.61 -1.90 -7.46
CA ASN A 313 8.55 -0.65 -8.20
C ASN A 313 8.57 0.57 -7.25
N TYR A 314 7.90 0.51 -6.10
CA TYR A 314 8.00 1.57 -5.09
C TYR A 314 9.40 1.70 -4.50
N SER A 315 10.13 0.59 -4.35
CA SER A 315 11.49 0.55 -3.80
C SER A 315 12.51 1.32 -4.65
N LEU A 316 12.20 1.57 -5.93
CA LEU A 316 13.05 2.36 -6.83
C LEU A 316 13.12 3.84 -6.43
N SER A 317 12.13 4.33 -5.67
CA SER A 317 12.11 5.72 -5.19
C SER A 317 12.92 5.95 -3.92
N PHE A 318 13.43 4.88 -3.31
CA PHE A 318 14.09 4.93 -2.01
C PHE A 318 15.53 4.41 -2.12
N ASP A 319 16.41 5.01 -1.32
CA ASP A 319 17.76 4.49 -1.09
C ASP A 319 17.69 3.33 -0.09
N ILE A 320 17.40 2.14 -0.62
CA ILE A 320 17.28 0.89 0.15
C ILE A 320 18.51 0.04 -0.15
N VAL A 321 19.00 -0.65 0.88
CA VAL A 321 20.11 -1.60 0.76
C VAL A 321 19.81 -2.62 -0.35
N ASP A 322 20.72 -2.72 -1.34
CA ASP A 322 20.53 -3.54 -2.54
C ASP A 322 20.22 -5.01 -2.21
N ASN A 323 20.72 -5.51 -1.08
CA ASN A 323 20.44 -6.87 -0.64
C ASN A 323 18.94 -7.15 -0.39
N LEU A 324 18.12 -6.15 0.00
CA LEU A 324 16.69 -6.31 0.22
C LEU A 324 15.93 -6.22 -1.10
N ARG A 325 16.33 -5.29 -1.97
CA ARG A 325 15.74 -5.15 -3.32
C ARG A 325 15.97 -6.42 -4.13
N ASN A 326 17.19 -6.95 -4.12
CA ASN A 326 17.55 -8.19 -4.79
C ASN A 326 16.80 -9.40 -4.22
N LYS A 327 16.62 -9.51 -2.91
CA LYS A 327 15.79 -10.57 -2.30
C LYS A 327 14.33 -10.51 -2.72
N LEU A 328 13.75 -9.32 -2.84
CA LEU A 328 12.38 -9.16 -3.33
C LEU A 328 12.28 -9.53 -4.82
N TYR A 329 13.28 -9.14 -5.61
CA TYR A 329 13.41 -9.54 -7.00
C TYR A 329 13.48 -11.08 -7.15
N ASP A 330 14.32 -11.75 -6.35
CA ASP A 330 14.45 -13.21 -6.31
C ASP A 330 13.13 -13.91 -5.94
N CYS A 331 12.33 -13.31 -5.05
CA CYS A 331 11.00 -13.80 -4.75
C CYS A 331 10.11 -13.78 -6.00
N ILE A 332 10.13 -12.72 -6.79
CA ILE A 332 9.34 -12.61 -8.03
C ILE A 332 9.81 -13.63 -9.07
N SER A 333 11.13 -13.77 -9.27
CA SER A 333 11.72 -14.78 -10.16
C SER A 333 11.30 -16.20 -9.75
N SER A 334 11.33 -16.50 -8.46
CA SER A 334 10.89 -17.80 -7.93
C SER A 334 9.40 -18.08 -8.18
N HIS A 335 8.55 -17.05 -8.08
CA HIS A 335 7.12 -17.18 -8.41
C HIS A 335 6.90 -17.43 -9.89
N ASN A 336 7.65 -16.74 -10.75
CA ASN A 336 7.57 -16.93 -12.20
C ASN A 336 7.84 -18.38 -12.60
N ARG A 337 8.89 -19.00 -12.04
CA ARG A 337 9.23 -20.42 -12.32
C ARG A 337 8.14 -21.41 -11.91
N ALA A 338 7.23 -21.03 -11.01
CA ALA A 338 6.16 -21.92 -10.56
C ALA A 338 4.94 -21.93 -11.48
N SER A 339 4.60 -20.80 -12.13
CA SER A 339 3.34 -20.66 -12.86
C SER A 339 3.37 -19.82 -14.13
N MET A 340 4.52 -19.25 -14.49
CA MET A 340 4.64 -18.02 -15.29
C MET A 340 3.84 -16.85 -14.72
N LEU A 341 4.32 -15.63 -14.92
CA LEU A 341 3.63 -14.42 -14.47
C LEU A 341 2.46 -14.10 -15.41
N GLN A 342 1.26 -13.96 -14.83
CA GLN A 342 0.10 -13.39 -15.52
C GLN A 342 -0.14 -11.97 -15.00
N LEU A 343 0.12 -10.96 -15.83
CA LEU A 343 0.08 -9.56 -15.43
C LEU A 343 -0.85 -8.76 -16.35
N ASN A 344 -1.54 -7.77 -15.79
CA ASN A 344 -2.17 -6.74 -16.63
C ASN A 344 -1.10 -5.77 -17.15
N ILE A 345 -1.48 -4.90 -18.09
CA ILE A 345 -0.56 -3.96 -18.73
C ILE A 345 0.18 -3.04 -17.75
N GLN A 346 -0.48 -2.59 -16.67
CA GLN A 346 0.13 -1.70 -15.67
C GLN A 346 1.17 -2.45 -14.83
N ASP A 347 0.85 -3.67 -14.41
CA ASP A 347 1.75 -4.52 -13.64
C ASP A 347 2.96 -4.96 -14.51
N THR A 348 2.74 -5.22 -15.80
CA THR A 348 3.80 -5.45 -16.80
C THR A 348 4.71 -4.24 -16.93
N ASN A 349 4.15 -3.04 -17.11
CA ASN A 349 4.93 -1.82 -17.25
C ASN A 349 5.73 -1.50 -15.97
N SER A 350 5.15 -1.79 -14.79
CA SER A 350 5.81 -1.64 -13.49
C SER A 350 6.98 -2.62 -13.33
N LEU A 351 6.81 -3.88 -13.76
CA LEU A 351 7.91 -4.85 -13.72
C LEU A 351 9.04 -4.45 -14.68
N LEU A 352 8.73 -3.90 -15.85
CA LEU A 352 9.75 -3.37 -16.77
C LEU A 352 10.54 -2.22 -16.17
N ASN A 353 9.89 -1.27 -15.46
CA ASN A 353 10.64 -0.24 -14.72
C ASN A 353 11.66 -0.86 -13.77
N CYS A 354 11.26 -1.92 -13.06
CA CYS A 354 12.16 -2.59 -12.13
C CYS A 354 13.34 -3.24 -12.85
N LEU A 355 13.11 -3.95 -13.96
CA LEU A 355 14.17 -4.63 -14.70
C LEU A 355 15.22 -3.68 -15.27
N LEU A 356 14.84 -2.46 -15.65
CA LEU A 356 15.77 -1.45 -16.17
C LEU A 356 16.74 -0.93 -15.11
N GLU A 357 16.37 -1.02 -13.83
CA GLU A 357 17.16 -0.56 -12.69
C GLU A 357 17.94 -1.70 -12.01
N MET A 358 17.83 -2.95 -12.51
CA MET A 358 18.57 -4.09 -11.95
C MET A 358 19.90 -4.29 -12.67
N ASP A 359 20.97 -4.54 -11.90
CA ASP A 359 22.28 -4.90 -12.45
C ASP A 359 22.27 -6.26 -13.17
N ASN A 360 21.46 -7.21 -12.67
CA ASN A 360 21.36 -8.56 -13.22
C ASN A 360 19.90 -8.89 -13.53
N ILE A 361 19.62 -9.18 -14.79
CA ILE A 361 18.28 -9.46 -15.29
C ILE A 361 18.06 -10.99 -15.36
N ASP A 362 17.07 -11.50 -14.62
CA ASP A 362 16.60 -12.87 -14.75
C ASP A 362 15.92 -13.05 -16.12
N GLN A 363 16.58 -13.82 -16.99
CA GLN A 363 16.09 -14.11 -18.34
C GLN A 363 14.73 -14.82 -18.35
N GLY A 364 14.42 -15.62 -17.31
CA GLY A 364 13.12 -16.27 -17.17
C GLY A 364 11.98 -15.26 -16.92
N LEU A 365 12.24 -14.18 -16.17
CA LEU A 365 11.29 -13.08 -16.02
C LEU A 365 11.05 -12.33 -17.34
N VAL A 366 12.11 -12.10 -18.10
CA VAL A 366 12.03 -11.45 -19.42
C VAL A 366 11.20 -12.28 -20.40
N VAL A 367 11.44 -13.59 -20.45
CA VAL A 367 10.65 -14.50 -21.31
C VAL A 367 9.18 -14.55 -20.88
N ALA A 368 8.90 -14.52 -19.58
CA ALA A 368 7.53 -14.43 -19.09
C ALA A 368 6.86 -13.10 -19.46
N LEU A 369 7.62 -11.98 -19.46
CA LEU A 369 7.13 -10.70 -19.95
C LEU A 369 6.79 -10.76 -21.43
N PHE A 370 7.61 -11.38 -22.28
CA PHE A 370 7.31 -11.54 -23.71
C PHE A 370 5.97 -12.24 -23.93
N ALA A 371 5.81 -13.42 -23.32
CA ALA A 371 4.56 -14.18 -23.40
C ALA A 371 3.35 -13.36 -22.91
N ASN A 372 3.50 -12.61 -21.82
CA ASN A 372 2.43 -11.81 -21.25
C ASN A 372 2.09 -10.58 -22.14
N ILE A 373 3.10 -9.90 -22.69
CA ILE A 373 2.93 -8.75 -23.60
C ILE A 373 2.21 -9.17 -24.87
N GLU A 374 2.60 -10.28 -25.50
CA GLU A 374 1.95 -10.78 -26.71
C GLU A 374 0.47 -11.14 -26.47
N LEU A 375 0.16 -11.73 -25.31
CA LEU A 375 -1.23 -11.96 -24.92
C LEU A 375 -2.00 -10.65 -24.68
N LEU A 376 -1.39 -9.65 -24.05
CA LEU A 376 -2.01 -8.35 -23.82
C LEU A 376 -2.30 -7.61 -25.13
N ILE A 377 -1.37 -7.62 -26.09
CA ILE A 377 -1.57 -6.98 -27.41
C ILE A 377 -2.69 -7.71 -28.17
N ASN A 378 -2.68 -9.04 -28.18
CA ASN A 378 -3.68 -9.82 -28.90
C ASN A 378 -5.09 -9.76 -28.27
N THR A 379 -5.19 -9.49 -26.98
CA THR A 379 -6.48 -9.31 -26.30
C THR A 379 -6.99 -7.86 -26.39
N SER A 380 -6.12 -6.85 -26.31
CA SER A 380 -6.48 -5.42 -26.31
C SER A 380 -6.84 -4.85 -27.69
N VAL A 381 -6.26 -5.37 -28.78
CA VAL A 381 -6.38 -4.79 -30.14
C VAL A 381 -7.53 -5.42 -30.97
N SER A 382 -8.33 -6.31 -30.38
CA SER A 382 -9.47 -6.93 -31.07
C SER A 382 -10.70 -5.99 -31.13
N SER A 383 -10.59 -4.92 -31.94
CA SER A 383 -11.71 -4.03 -32.30
C SER A 383 -12.74 -4.70 -33.22
N THR A 384 -12.40 -5.87 -33.78
CA THR A 384 -13.37 -6.75 -34.43
C THR A 384 -13.85 -7.78 -33.42
N ALA A 385 -15.16 -7.80 -33.17
CA ALA A 385 -15.82 -8.78 -32.31
C ALA A 385 -15.40 -10.23 -32.61
N ASN A 386 -14.96 -10.53 -33.84
CA ASN A 386 -14.54 -11.87 -34.27
C ASN A 386 -13.21 -12.36 -33.68
N ALA A 387 -12.19 -11.50 -33.46
CA ALA A 387 -10.90 -11.95 -32.91
C ALA A 387 -10.96 -12.15 -31.40
N SER A 388 -11.63 -11.24 -30.68
CA SER A 388 -11.95 -11.42 -29.25
C SER A 388 -12.84 -12.63 -29.05
N ASN A 389 -13.87 -12.82 -29.91
CA ASN A 389 -14.72 -14.00 -29.84
C ASN A 389 -13.98 -15.27 -30.25
N MET A 390 -12.99 -15.23 -31.16
CA MET A 390 -12.16 -16.40 -31.46
C MET A 390 -11.29 -16.77 -30.26
N VAL A 391 -10.55 -15.81 -29.70
CA VAL A 391 -9.68 -16.06 -28.53
C VAL A 391 -10.53 -16.45 -27.32
N GLN A 392 -11.65 -15.79 -27.05
CA GLN A 392 -12.53 -16.14 -25.93
C GLN A 392 -13.33 -17.42 -26.15
N SER A 393 -13.91 -17.67 -27.34
CA SER A 393 -14.59 -18.94 -27.66
C SER A 393 -13.61 -20.11 -27.58
N TYR A 394 -12.38 -19.92 -28.07
CA TYR A 394 -11.30 -20.90 -27.99
C TYR A 394 -10.85 -21.17 -26.55
N LEU A 395 -10.65 -20.14 -25.74
CA LEU A 395 -10.28 -20.27 -24.34
C LEU A 395 -11.40 -20.90 -23.49
N THR A 396 -12.67 -20.72 -23.90
CA THR A 396 -13.87 -21.26 -23.24
C THR A 396 -14.23 -22.69 -23.71
N GLU A 397 -14.04 -23.03 -24.98
CA GLU A 397 -14.26 -24.40 -25.53
C GLU A 397 -13.21 -25.41 -25.02
N ARG A 398 -12.02 -24.95 -24.59
CA ARG A 398 -10.88 -25.82 -24.27
C ARG A 398 -10.82 -26.38 -22.85
N THR A 399 -11.93 -26.38 -22.12
CA THR A 399 -12.09 -27.36 -21.03
C THR A 399 -12.19 -28.80 -21.54
N GLN A 400 -12.23 -29.07 -22.86
CA GLN A 400 -12.64 -30.39 -23.37
C GLN A 400 -11.76 -31.17 -24.37
N ASN A 401 -10.66 -30.73 -25.02
CA ASN A 401 -9.86 -31.65 -25.89
C ASN A 401 -8.42 -31.19 -26.21
N ASN A 402 -7.47 -32.15 -26.29
CA ASN A 402 -5.99 -31.95 -26.28
C ASN A 402 -5.25 -32.18 -27.63
N GLY A 403 -5.92 -32.12 -28.79
CA GLY A 403 -5.32 -32.57 -30.07
C GLY A 403 -4.90 -31.50 -31.09
N GLU A 404 -5.50 -30.29 -31.06
CA GLU A 404 -5.36 -29.27 -32.12
C GLU A 404 -4.65 -27.98 -31.65
N ASP A 405 -3.77 -28.09 -30.65
CA ASP A 405 -3.24 -26.94 -29.89
C ASP A 405 -2.16 -26.16 -30.65
N HIS A 406 -1.23 -26.85 -31.30
CA HIS A 406 0.02 -26.22 -31.73
C HIS A 406 -0.13 -25.20 -32.87
N THR A 407 -0.97 -25.47 -33.87
CA THR A 407 -1.18 -24.59 -35.04
C THR A 407 -2.07 -23.38 -34.73
N LYS A 408 -2.73 -23.35 -33.57
CA LYS A 408 -3.62 -22.25 -33.16
C LYS A 408 -2.93 -21.30 -32.19
N TRP A 409 -2.04 -21.80 -31.32
CA TRP A 409 -1.16 -20.95 -30.50
C TRP A 409 -0.11 -20.21 -31.35
N SER A 410 0.36 -20.80 -32.45
CA SER A 410 1.30 -20.14 -33.38
C SER A 410 0.80 -18.82 -33.96
N ASN A 411 -0.51 -18.58 -33.97
CA ASN A 411 -1.08 -17.32 -34.47
C ASN A 411 -1.15 -16.21 -33.41
N LEU A 412 -0.92 -16.54 -32.13
CA LEU A 412 -0.94 -15.59 -31.02
C LEU A 412 0.44 -15.06 -30.65
N PHE A 413 1.49 -15.69 -31.16
CA PHE A 413 2.87 -15.34 -30.82
C PHE A 413 3.68 -15.08 -32.09
N VAL A 414 4.63 -14.15 -32.02
CA VAL A 414 5.51 -13.78 -33.13
C VAL A 414 6.28 -15.00 -33.64
N ASP A 415 6.81 -15.79 -32.71
CA ASP A 415 7.37 -17.11 -32.96
C ASP A 415 7.10 -18.02 -31.75
N PHE A 416 6.08 -18.87 -31.86
CA PHE A 416 5.67 -19.73 -30.75
C PHE A 416 6.73 -20.79 -30.41
N ASN A 417 7.44 -21.32 -31.39
CA ASN A 417 8.43 -22.37 -31.17
C ASN A 417 9.65 -21.82 -30.44
N GLU A 418 10.14 -20.66 -30.89
CA GLU A 418 11.25 -19.97 -30.24
C GLU A 418 10.86 -19.55 -28.81
N LEU A 419 9.67 -18.97 -28.60
CA LEU A 419 9.19 -18.63 -27.26
C LEU A 419 9.07 -19.86 -26.36
N ASN A 420 8.51 -20.97 -26.87
CA ASN A 420 8.37 -22.19 -26.11
C ASN A 420 9.74 -22.77 -25.71
N ASN A 421 10.72 -22.73 -26.61
CA ASN A 421 12.09 -23.15 -26.31
C ASN A 421 12.73 -22.24 -25.24
N LEU A 422 12.56 -20.92 -25.34
CA LEU A 422 13.05 -19.98 -24.32
C LEU A 422 12.38 -20.22 -22.96
N VAL A 423 11.07 -20.46 -22.92
CA VAL A 423 10.34 -20.75 -21.68
C VAL A 423 10.82 -22.07 -21.06
N ASP A 424 11.02 -23.10 -21.87
CA ASP A 424 11.51 -24.40 -21.41
C ASP A 424 12.94 -24.29 -20.85
N THR A 425 13.78 -23.44 -21.44
CA THR A 425 15.16 -23.17 -21.00
C THR A 425 15.23 -22.34 -19.71
N PHE A 426 14.50 -21.23 -19.63
CA PHE A 426 14.69 -20.23 -18.57
C PHE A 426 13.66 -20.28 -17.44
N VAL A 427 12.49 -20.87 -17.67
CA VAL A 427 11.40 -20.93 -16.68
C VAL A 427 11.25 -22.35 -16.15
N ALA A 428 10.67 -23.23 -16.97
CA ALA A 428 10.55 -24.67 -16.72
C ALA A 428 9.85 -25.33 -17.91
N ARG A 429 10.24 -26.56 -18.22
CA ARG A 429 9.66 -27.35 -19.31
C ARG A 429 8.14 -27.46 -19.22
N GLY A 430 7.44 -27.11 -20.31
CA GLY A 430 5.98 -27.17 -20.41
C GLY A 430 5.24 -26.03 -19.70
N SER A 431 5.95 -25.00 -19.24
CA SER A 431 5.33 -23.86 -18.54
C SER A 431 4.46 -23.02 -19.47
N LEU A 432 4.87 -22.79 -20.71
CA LEU A 432 4.11 -21.98 -21.67
C LEU A 432 2.74 -22.63 -22.00
N PRO A 433 2.66 -23.92 -22.38
CA PRO A 433 1.37 -24.58 -22.57
C PRO A 433 0.47 -24.52 -21.32
N ARG A 434 1.03 -24.75 -20.12
CA ARG A 434 0.29 -24.69 -18.86
C ARG A 434 -0.22 -23.30 -18.54
N PHE A 435 0.61 -22.29 -18.78
CA PHE A 435 0.26 -20.87 -18.64
C PHE A 435 -0.92 -20.51 -19.55
N LEU A 436 -0.86 -20.91 -20.82
CA LEU A 436 -1.91 -20.66 -21.81
C LEU A 436 -3.24 -21.36 -21.47
N GLN A 437 -3.17 -22.62 -21.01
CA GLN A 437 -4.35 -23.35 -20.52
C GLN A 437 -5.02 -22.65 -19.32
N ASN A 438 -4.22 -22.11 -18.40
CA ASN A 438 -4.73 -21.41 -17.23
C ASN A 438 -5.26 -20.01 -17.56
N HIS A 439 -4.62 -19.32 -18.51
CA HIS A 439 -5.08 -18.02 -19.01
C HIS A 439 -6.49 -18.14 -19.60
N GLY A 440 -6.79 -19.26 -20.28
CA GLY A 440 -8.10 -19.47 -20.90
C GLY A 440 -9.25 -19.70 -19.95
N ARG A 441 -9.00 -20.31 -18.80
CA ARG A 441 -10.04 -20.67 -17.81
C ARG A 441 -10.57 -19.48 -17.00
N ARG A 442 -9.98 -18.29 -17.09
CA ARG A 442 -10.24 -17.17 -16.15
C ARG A 442 -10.83 -15.89 -16.74
N SER A 443 -11.27 -15.86 -18.00
CA SER A 443 -11.85 -14.62 -18.55
C SER A 443 -13.24 -14.32 -17.96
N THR A 444 -13.26 -13.46 -16.94
CA THR A 444 -14.45 -12.69 -16.57
C THR A 444 -14.51 -11.49 -17.52
N MET A 445 -15.59 -11.42 -18.31
CA MET A 445 -15.93 -10.30 -19.17
C MET A 445 -15.71 -8.96 -18.44
N THR A 446 -14.66 -8.24 -18.82
CA THR A 446 -14.55 -6.82 -18.51
C THR A 446 -15.06 -6.05 -19.72
N ALA A 447 -16.17 -5.35 -19.53
CA ALA A 447 -16.82 -4.56 -20.56
C ALA A 447 -15.83 -3.54 -21.15
N PHE A 448 -15.79 -3.49 -22.48
CA PHE A 448 -14.96 -2.57 -23.27
C PHE A 448 -15.24 -1.13 -22.83
N ASN A 449 -14.24 -0.48 -22.23
CA ASN A 449 -14.35 0.87 -21.72
C ASN A 449 -13.44 1.77 -22.56
N ALA A 450 -13.99 2.63 -23.42
CA ALA A 450 -13.23 3.39 -24.41
C ALA A 450 -12.10 4.27 -23.81
N ARG A 451 -12.23 4.70 -22.55
CA ARG A 451 -11.15 5.40 -21.82
C ARG A 451 -9.99 4.47 -21.46
N ALA A 452 -10.25 3.21 -21.13
CA ALA A 452 -9.21 2.21 -20.86
C ALA A 452 -8.37 1.99 -22.12
N HIS A 453 -9.01 1.87 -23.28
CA HIS A 453 -8.31 1.66 -24.54
C HIS A 453 -7.28 2.76 -24.88
N SER A 454 -7.60 4.03 -24.62
CA SER A 454 -6.66 5.15 -24.84
C SER A 454 -5.47 5.15 -23.86
N ALA A 455 -5.67 4.68 -22.62
CA ALA A 455 -4.60 4.53 -21.65
C ALA A 455 -3.72 3.32 -22.01
N ASP A 456 -4.33 2.21 -22.43
CA ASP A 456 -3.64 0.99 -22.84
C ASP A 456 -2.71 1.24 -24.04
N ILE A 457 -3.12 2.07 -25.02
CA ILE A 457 -2.26 2.43 -26.16
C ILE A 457 -1.01 3.23 -25.71
N ARG A 458 -1.17 4.16 -24.75
CA ARG A 458 -0.03 4.93 -24.21
C ARG A 458 0.93 4.03 -23.43
N GLU A 459 0.39 3.12 -22.63
CA GLU A 459 1.16 2.12 -21.88
C GLU A 459 1.92 1.18 -22.84
N LEU A 460 1.30 0.73 -23.94
CA LEU A 460 1.98 -0.10 -24.94
C LEU A 460 3.17 0.63 -25.58
N SER A 461 3.03 1.91 -25.92
CA SER A 461 4.14 2.71 -26.45
C SER A 461 5.29 2.85 -25.44
N ASP A 462 4.97 3.05 -24.16
CA ASP A 462 5.98 3.13 -23.09
C ASP A 462 6.67 1.77 -22.88
N ILE A 463 5.91 0.68 -22.91
CA ILE A 463 6.43 -0.70 -22.88
C ILE A 463 7.40 -0.94 -24.04
N THR A 464 7.03 -0.58 -25.28
CA THR A 464 7.92 -0.75 -26.45
C THR A 464 9.25 -0.03 -26.23
N ARG A 465 9.21 1.24 -25.82
CA ARG A 465 10.43 2.02 -25.53
C ARG A 465 11.28 1.39 -24.42
N LYS A 466 10.65 0.86 -23.38
CA LYS A 466 11.36 0.17 -22.28
C LYS A 466 12.00 -1.13 -22.75
N LEU A 467 11.34 -1.89 -23.62
CA LEU A 467 11.92 -3.09 -24.23
C LEU A 467 13.10 -2.75 -25.12
N GLU A 468 13.05 -1.67 -25.89
CA GLU A 468 14.19 -1.19 -26.70
C GLU A 468 15.42 -0.93 -25.82
N VAL A 469 15.22 -0.23 -24.69
CA VAL A 469 16.31 0.02 -23.72
C VAL A 469 16.79 -1.30 -23.11
N LEU A 470 15.87 -2.13 -22.62
CA LEU A 470 16.17 -3.41 -21.97
C LEU A 470 16.95 -4.35 -22.90
N SER A 471 16.63 -4.34 -24.21
CA SER A 471 17.25 -5.22 -25.21
C SER A 471 18.77 -5.09 -25.31
N ASN A 472 19.33 -3.95 -24.88
CA ASN A 472 20.78 -3.72 -24.85
C ASN A 472 21.47 -4.52 -23.73
N SER A 473 20.72 -4.93 -22.70
CA SER A 473 21.20 -5.69 -21.55
C SER A 473 20.78 -7.17 -21.61
N LEU A 474 20.20 -7.62 -22.73
CA LEU A 474 19.79 -9.01 -22.93
C LEU A 474 20.84 -9.77 -23.74
N ASP A 475 21.08 -11.01 -23.34
CA ASP A 475 21.94 -11.95 -24.05
C ASP A 475 21.10 -12.89 -24.93
N GLU A 476 20.83 -14.11 -24.45
CA GLU A 476 20.16 -15.18 -25.20
C GLU A 476 18.71 -14.84 -25.61
N THR A 477 18.04 -13.95 -24.87
CA THR A 477 16.65 -13.55 -25.15
C THR A 477 16.54 -12.34 -26.06
N ARG A 478 17.65 -11.67 -26.39
CA ARG A 478 17.68 -10.46 -27.23
C ARG A 478 17.08 -10.66 -28.62
N PRO A 479 17.38 -11.74 -29.37
CA PRO A 479 16.82 -11.93 -30.70
C PRO A 479 15.28 -11.94 -30.69
N TYR A 480 14.69 -12.62 -29.70
CA TYR A 480 13.24 -12.65 -29.54
C TYR A 480 12.68 -11.28 -29.13
N CYS A 481 13.37 -10.57 -28.25
CA CYS A 481 12.99 -9.22 -27.84
C CYS A 481 12.86 -8.26 -29.03
N LEU A 482 13.84 -8.29 -29.94
CA LEU A 482 13.83 -7.45 -31.15
C LEU A 482 12.67 -7.80 -32.08
N LYS A 483 12.39 -9.10 -32.30
CA LYS A 483 11.21 -9.54 -33.06
C LYS A 483 9.91 -9.05 -32.46
N LEU A 484 9.79 -9.09 -31.13
CA LEU A 484 8.61 -8.59 -30.40
C LEU A 484 8.45 -7.07 -30.56
N ILE A 485 9.54 -6.30 -30.44
CA ILE A 485 9.54 -4.84 -30.66
C ILE A 485 9.07 -4.52 -32.08
N ASP A 486 9.64 -5.17 -33.09
CA ASP A 486 9.25 -4.98 -34.49
C ASP A 486 7.76 -5.29 -34.72
N TYR A 487 7.27 -6.38 -34.12
CA TYR A 487 5.85 -6.75 -34.17
C TYR A 487 4.96 -5.67 -33.52
N MET A 488 5.36 -5.15 -32.36
CA MET A 488 4.63 -4.07 -31.68
C MET A 488 4.58 -2.79 -32.52
N LEU A 489 5.70 -2.41 -33.14
CA LEU A 489 5.80 -1.21 -33.99
C LEU A 489 4.94 -1.34 -35.26
N GLN A 490 5.01 -2.50 -35.94
CA GLN A 490 4.21 -2.78 -37.14
C GLN A 490 2.70 -2.69 -36.84
N ARG A 491 2.27 -3.27 -35.72
CA ARG A 491 0.87 -3.27 -35.31
C ARG A 491 0.35 -1.88 -34.90
N ASN A 492 1.19 -1.06 -34.27
CA ASN A 492 0.84 0.32 -33.90
C ASN A 492 0.78 1.27 -35.12
N SER A 493 1.50 0.94 -36.20
CA SER A 493 1.54 1.75 -37.44
C SER A 493 0.35 1.51 -38.39
N GLY A 494 -0.60 0.63 -38.03
CA GLY A 494 -1.79 0.33 -38.84
C GLY A 494 -1.54 -0.65 -40.00
N GLY A 495 -0.42 -1.37 -39.99
CA GLY A 495 -0.12 -2.40 -40.99
C GLY A 495 -1.07 -3.58 -40.85
N THR A 496 -2.06 -3.68 -41.73
CA THR A 496 -2.75 -4.95 -42.01
C THR A 496 -1.72 -5.96 -42.51
N MET A 497 -1.40 -6.97 -41.70
CA MET A 497 -0.82 -8.20 -42.24
C MET A 497 -1.88 -8.84 -43.15
N GLU A 498 -1.75 -8.65 -44.46
CA GLU A 498 -2.35 -9.58 -45.40
C GLU A 498 -1.69 -10.95 -45.18
N PRO A 499 -2.47 -12.01 -44.97
CA PRO A 499 -1.91 -13.35 -44.95
C PRO A 499 -1.36 -13.64 -46.35
N HIS A 500 -0.06 -13.91 -46.45
CA HIS A 500 0.53 -14.48 -47.65
C HIS A 500 -0.22 -15.76 -47.99
N MET A 501 -1.12 -15.68 -48.97
CA MET A 501 -1.65 -16.86 -49.64
C MET A 501 -0.49 -17.48 -50.40
N VAL A 502 -0.13 -18.70 -50.02
CA VAL A 502 0.72 -19.58 -50.81
C VAL A 502 -0.02 -19.84 -52.13
N GLU A 503 0.41 -19.21 -53.21
CA GLU A 503 0.00 -19.59 -54.56
C GLU A 503 0.56 -21.00 -54.85
N THR A 504 -0.34 -21.98 -54.84
CA THR A 504 -0.09 -23.28 -55.47
C THR A 504 -0.03 -23.08 -56.98
N THR A 505 1.16 -22.88 -57.53
CA THR A 505 1.43 -23.05 -58.96
C THR A 505 1.29 -24.53 -59.33
N THR A 506 0.16 -24.89 -59.94
CA THR A 506 0.01 -26.11 -60.71
C THR A 506 0.77 -25.97 -62.04
N PHE A 507 1.91 -26.65 -62.15
CA PHE A 507 2.57 -26.87 -63.43
C PHE A 507 1.90 -28.03 -64.16
N ASN A 508 1.27 -27.73 -65.29
CA ASN A 508 0.96 -28.70 -66.34
C ASN A 508 2.24 -29.01 -67.12
N HIS A 509 2.49 -30.29 -67.38
CA HIS A 509 3.15 -30.72 -68.62
C HIS A 509 2.58 -32.07 -69.06
N THR A 510 1.97 -32.03 -70.25
CA THR A 510 1.88 -33.05 -71.33
C THR A 510 1.70 -34.51 -70.98
#